data_AF-A0A375BEF0-F1
#
_entry.id   AF-A0A375BEF0-F1
#
_cell.length_a   1.000
_cell.length_b   1.000
_cell.length_c   1.000
_cell.angle_alpha   90.00
_cell.angle_beta   90.00
_cell.angle_gamma   90.00
#
_symmetry.space_group_name_H-M   'P 1'
#
loop_
_entity.id
_entity.type
_entity.pdbx_description
1 polymer ?
#
loop_
_entity_poly.entity_id
_entity_poly.type
_entity_poly.pdbx_seq_one_letter_code
_entity_poly.pdbx_strand_id
1 'polypeptide(L)' 'MPAKNIHVVPLDNGWAIESEDGAGGRQLYATQEDAIAAGTEKARQLQAELLVHGRDGRIRMRNSFGNDPRDIQG' A
#
# COMPACT_ATOMS: atom_id res chain seq x y z
N MET A 1 -12.44 -2.62 -13.11
CA MET A 1 -11.45 -3.57 -12.52
C MET A 1 -11.31 -3.18 -11.06
N PRO A 2 -11.25 -4.13 -10.10
CA PRO A 2 -11.13 -3.78 -8.70
C PRO A 2 -9.85 -2.95 -8.49
N ALA A 3 -9.95 -1.87 -7.71
CA ALA A 3 -8.82 -1.05 -7.35
C ALA A 3 -7.78 -1.93 -6.65
N LYS A 4 -6.56 -1.97 -7.19
CA LYS A 4 -5.48 -2.72 -6.56
C LYS A 4 -5.02 -1.90 -5.36
N ASN A 5 -4.98 -2.50 -4.18
CA ASN A 5 -4.52 -1.84 -2.96
C ASN A 5 -3.24 -2.51 -2.46
N ILE A 6 -2.32 -1.69 -1.97
CA ILE A 6 -1.03 -2.08 -1.41
C ILE A 6 -1.03 -1.69 0.06
N HIS A 7 -0.98 -2.67 0.94
CA HIS A 7 -1.03 -2.50 2.38
C HIS A 7 0.37 -2.66 2.96
N VAL A 8 0.88 -1.64 3.64
CA VAL A 8 2.08 -1.71 4.46
C VAL A 8 1.66 -1.99 5.88
N VAL A 9 1.78 -3.24 6.32
CA VAL A 9 1.34 -3.71 7.64
C VAL A 9 2.53 -3.95 8.57
N PRO A 10 2.43 -3.61 9.87
CA PRO A 10 3.46 -3.96 10.84
C PRO A 10 3.46 -5.48 11.07
N LEU A 11 4.63 -6.01 11.40
CA LEU A 11 4.86 -7.37 11.87
C LEU A 11 5.60 -7.35 13.21
N ASP A 12 5.65 -8.50 13.89
CA ASP A 12 6.38 -8.65 15.16
C ASP A 12 7.83 -8.15 15.07
N ASN A 13 8.51 -8.45 13.95
CA ASN A 13 9.90 -8.09 13.71
C ASN A 13 10.11 -7.33 12.39
N GLY A 14 9.19 -6.42 12.03
CA GLY A 14 9.39 -5.55 10.88
C GLY A 14 8.10 -5.09 10.23
N TRP A 15 8.13 -5.01 8.91
CA TRP A 15 7.05 -4.51 8.08
C TRP A 15 6.83 -5.43 6.90
N ALA A 16 5.61 -5.43 6.38
CA ALA A 16 5.31 -6.19 5.19
C ALA A 16 4.42 -5.42 4.23
N ILE A 17 4.64 -5.66 2.95
CA ILE A 17 3.78 -5.18 1.89
C ILE A 17 2.88 -6.33 1.46
N GLU A 18 1.57 -6.09 1.48
CA GLU A 18 0.54 -7.01 1.01
C GLU A 18 -0.22 -6.37 -0.14
N SER A 19 -0.33 -7.07 -1.27
CA SER A 19 -1.10 -6.60 -2.42
C SER A 19 -2.46 -7.31 -2.44
N GLU A 20 -3.55 -6.55 -2.57
CA GLU A 20 -4.94 -7.05 -2.48
C GLU A 20 -5.27 -8.08 -3.58
N ASP A 21 -4.56 -8.03 -4.71
CA ASP A 21 -4.70 -8.97 -5.81
C ASP A 21 -4.12 -10.37 -5.52
N GLY A 22 -3.43 -10.56 -4.39
CA GLY A 22 -2.84 -11.85 -3.97
C GLY A 22 -1.75 -12.40 -4.88
N ALA A 23 -1.59 -11.87 -6.10
CA ALA A 23 -0.62 -12.29 -7.09
C ALA A 23 0.81 -11.82 -6.76
N GLY A 24 0.95 -10.82 -5.89
CA GLY A 24 2.23 -10.16 -5.59
C GLY A 24 3.02 -10.74 -4.41
N GLY A 25 2.45 -11.68 -3.64
CA GLY A 25 3.04 -12.19 -2.40
C GLY A 25 3.24 -11.12 -1.31
N ARG A 26 3.59 -11.57 -0.09
CA ARG A 26 3.93 -10.69 1.03
C ARG A 26 5.44 -10.42 1.03
N GLN A 27 5.84 -9.18 0.81
CA GLN A 27 7.26 -8.78 0.86
C GLN A 27 7.59 -8.25 2.25
N LEU A 28 8.68 -8.73 2.85
CA LEU A 28 9.11 -8.37 4.20
C LEU A 28 10.23 -7.32 4.16
N TYR A 29 10.14 -6.37 5.08
CA TYR A 29 11.08 -5.26 5.23
C TYR A 29 11.45 -5.08 6.69
N ALA A 30 12.69 -4.67 6.94
CA ALA A 30 13.17 -4.43 8.30
C ALA A 30 12.55 -3.15 8.89
N THR A 31 12.36 -2.11 8.06
CA THR A 31 11.87 -0.81 8.50
C THR A 31 10.58 -0.41 7.80
N GLN A 32 9.85 0.53 8.41
CA GLN A 32 8.63 1.08 7.83
C GLN A 32 8.94 1.88 6.56
N GLU A 33 10.04 2.62 6.59
CA GLU A 33 10.46 3.48 5.49
C GLU A 33 10.78 2.67 4.24
N ASP A 34 11.49 1.54 4.39
CA ASP A 34 11.77 0.64 3.27
C ASP A 34 10.47 0.05 2.68
N ALA A 35 9.53 -0.34 3.53
CA ALA A 35 8.23 -0.86 3.10
C ALA A 35 7.38 0.22 2.40
N ILE A 36 7.44 1.46 2.88
CA ILE A 36 6.75 2.60 2.25
C ILE A 36 7.38 2.90 0.89
N ALA A 37 8.71 2.90 0.78
CA ALA A 37 9.42 3.18 -0.46
C ALA A 37 9.07 2.14 -1.53
N ALA A 38 9.23 0.85 -1.22
CA ALA A 38 8.89 -0.23 -2.15
C ALA A 38 7.37 -0.30 -2.43
N GLY A 39 6.54 -0.03 -1.42
CA GLY A 39 5.08 0.02 -1.58
C GLY A 39 4.64 1.16 -2.49
N THR A 40 5.31 2.31 -2.41
CA THR A 40 5.08 3.47 -3.27
C THR A 40 5.42 3.18 -4.73
N GLU A 41 6.56 2.54 -4.98
CA GLU A 41 6.94 2.15 -6.35
C GLU A 41 5.95 1.15 -6.93
N LYS A 42 5.58 0.12 -6.15
CA LYS A 42 4.61 -0.89 -6.58
C LYS A 42 3.22 -0.29 -6.80
N ALA A 43 2.79 0.61 -5.91
CA ALA A 43 1.53 1.30 -6.05
C ALA A 43 1.50 2.19 -7.30
N ARG A 44 2.61 2.86 -7.63
CA ARG A 44 2.75 3.65 -8.86
C ARG A 44 2.70 2.78 -10.12
N GLN A 45 3.41 1.65 -10.12
CA GLN A 45 3.43 0.71 -11.25
C GLN A 45 2.07 0.08 -11.52
N LEU A 46 1.35 -0.28 -10.45
CA LEU A 46 0.05 -0.94 -10.52
C LEU A 46 -1.12 0.04 -10.56
N GLN A 47 -0.86 1.36 -10.50
CA GLN A 47 -1.88 2.41 -10.35
C GLN A 47 -2.86 2.08 -9.23
N ALA A 48 -2.28 1.83 -8.06
CA ALA A 48 -2.91 1.28 -6.88
C ALA A 48 -2.88 2.27 -5.71
N GLU A 49 -3.71 2.04 -4.70
CA GLU A 49 -3.63 2.82 -3.46
C GLU A 49 -2.62 2.19 -2.49
N LEU A 50 -1.75 3.01 -1.90
CA LEU A 50 -0.86 2.65 -0.81
C LEU A 50 -1.51 2.99 0.54
N LEU A 51 -1.65 2.00 1.40
CA LEU A 51 -2.23 2.09 2.73
C LEU A 51 -1.17 1.70 3.76
N VAL A 52 -0.69 2.67 4.53
CA VAL A 52 0.35 2.46 5.54
C VAL A 52 -0.30 2.37 6.90
N HIS A 53 -0.17 1.21 7.52
CA HIS A 53 -0.65 0.95 8.88
C HIS A 53 0.40 1.41 9.90
N GLY A 54 -0.04 1.80 11.08
CA GLY A 54 0.79 1.97 12.26
C GLY A 54 0.90 0.66 13.03
N ARG A 55 1.82 0.60 14.00
CA ARG A 55 1.92 -0.52 14.95
C ARG A 55 0.64 -0.72 15.78
N ASP A 56 -0.26 0.27 15.81
CA ASP A 56 -1.58 0.20 16.43
C ASP A 56 -2.64 -0.42 15.51
N GLY A 57 -2.27 -0.89 14.32
CA GLY A 57 -3.17 -1.50 13.33
C GLY A 57 -4.08 -0.51 12.61
N ARG A 58 -3.90 0.81 12.82
CA ARG A 58 -4.67 1.85 12.12
C ARG A 58 -3.90 2.37 10.92
N ILE A 59 -4.62 2.79 9.89
CA ILE A 59 -4.01 3.47 8.75
C ILE A 59 -3.53 4.85 9.20
N ARG A 60 -2.21 5.05 9.16
CA ARG A 60 -1.58 6.35 9.46
C ARG A 60 -1.42 7.21 8.21
N MET A 61 -1.27 6.58 7.04
CA MET A 61 -1.08 7.27 5.78
C MET A 61 -1.77 6.50 4.65
N ARG A 62 -2.44 7.22 3.77
CA ARG A 62 -2.98 6.70 2.51
C ARG A 62 -2.47 7.56 1.37
N ASN A 63 -1.97 6.92 0.32
CA ASN A 63 -1.55 7.61 -0.90
C ASN A 63 -2.16 6.90 -2.11
N SER A 64 -2.89 7.63 -2.95
CA SER A 64 -3.57 7.06 -4.11
C SER A 64 -2.75 7.35 -5.36
N PHE A 65 -2.27 6.30 -6.02
CA PHE A 65 -1.55 6.39 -7.30
C PHE A 65 -2.39 5.88 -8.48
N GLY A 66 -3.54 5.29 -8.16
CA GLY A 66 -4.59 5.02 -9.13
C GLY A 66 -5.09 6.33 -9.70
N ASN A 67 -5.12 6.42 -11.03
CA ASN A 67 -5.78 7.50 -11.73
C ASN A 67 -7.26 7.42 -11.33
N ASP A 68 -7.65 8.15 -10.29
CA ASP A 68 -9.03 8.34 -9.89
C ASP A 68 -9.56 9.40 -10.86
N PRO A 69 -10.28 9.07 -11.94
CA PRO A 69 -11.20 10.02 -12.52
C PRO A 69 -12.29 10.19 -11.46
N ARG A 70 -12.01 11.01 -10.45
CA ARG A 70 -13.09 11.71 -9.78
C ARG A 70 -13.65 12.64 -10.83
N ASP A 71 -14.58 12.09 -11.62
CA ASP A 71 -15.75 12.81 -12.06
C ASP A 71 -16.39 13.41 -10.80
N ILE A 72 -15.87 14.56 -10.38
CA ILE A 72 -16.67 15.53 -9.65
C ILE A 72 -17.63 16.10 -10.69
N GLN A 73 -18.72 15.38 -10.96
CA GLN A 73 -19.89 16.02 -11.50
C GLN A 73 -20.51 16.80 -10.34
N GLY A 74 -20.17 18.10 -10.29
CA GLY A 74 -20.90 19.08 -9.51
C GLY A 74 -22.31 19.31 -10.05
#